data_AF-A0A7X9HU88-F1
#
_entry.id   AF-A0A7X9HU88-F1
#
_cell.length_a   1.000
_cell.length_b   1.000
_cell.length_c   1.000
_cell.angle_alpha   90.00
_cell.angle_beta   90.00
_cell.angle_gamma   90.00
#
_symmetry.space_group_name_H-M   'P 1'
#
loop_
_entity.id
_entity.type
_entity.pdbx_description
1 polymer ?
#
loop_
_entity_poly.entity_id
_entity_poly.type
_entity_poly.pdbx_seq_one_letter_code
_entity_poly.pdbx_strand_id
1 'polypeptide(L)'
;YTQEKGSGAARDTALAGKGGVVFGSVSYVTGAFQQQVEENPSIDWRIYPVVSVDDKPAIPQVGTQVYEFYHCIRKGYEHPEAIIKLANFYVENIHPSNLKDRVQEMYQVKQIVDGKEEAISVYDQAPVWINNTKSDFSNWLKAIGKLAITDEDENALKLKDNLEKFENGDISLWSNYKSNGPEYSVMSTRYFYEEVQKLFMPDFFAGGATPTMIEQGETIEDYLTNSMDSIIIGEYPIDEFDKIVEEWRKRGGDQITKEVNEWYKSVK
;
A
#
# COMPACT_ATOMS: atom_id res chain seq x y z
N TYR A 1 -7.85 0.25 9.00
CA TYR A 1 -9.07 0.14 8.19
C TYR A 1 -9.61 1.55 7.96
N THR A 2 -8.95 2.31 7.10
CA THR A 2 -9.37 3.68 6.69
C THR A 2 -9.54 3.73 5.18
N GLN A 3 -9.96 2.59 4.61
CA GLN A 3 -10.28 2.49 3.20
C GLN A 3 -11.65 3.12 2.94
N GLU A 4 -11.66 4.01 1.94
CA GLU A 4 -12.65 4.07 0.85
C GLU A 4 -13.69 5.19 0.77
N LYS A 5 -14.04 5.95 1.81
CA LYS A 5 -15.17 6.88 1.64
C LYS A 5 -14.89 8.06 0.68
N GLY A 6 -13.69 8.64 0.67
CA GLY A 6 -13.31 9.72 -0.27
C GLY A 6 -12.48 9.29 -1.49
N SER A 7 -11.78 8.16 -1.38
CA SER A 7 -10.76 7.76 -2.36
C SER A 7 -11.37 7.26 -3.67
N GLY A 8 -12.52 6.57 -3.62
CA GLY A 8 -13.25 6.13 -4.81
C GLY A 8 -13.69 7.29 -5.71
N ALA A 9 -14.22 8.37 -5.13
CA ALA A 9 -14.71 9.51 -5.88
C ALA A 9 -13.59 10.27 -6.62
N ALA A 10 -12.43 10.44 -6.00
CA ALA A 10 -11.26 11.06 -6.62
C ALA A 10 -10.73 10.23 -7.80
N ARG A 11 -10.63 8.91 -7.60
CA ARG A 11 -10.26 7.95 -8.66
C ARG A 11 -11.24 8.01 -9.82
N ASP A 12 -12.55 7.98 -9.55
CA ASP A 12 -13.59 7.96 -10.57
C ASP A 12 -13.65 9.29 -11.35
N THR A 13 -13.35 10.41 -10.70
CA THR A 13 -13.20 11.73 -11.36
C THR A 13 -12.02 11.76 -12.32
N ALA A 14 -10.88 11.20 -11.91
CA ALA A 14 -9.70 11.05 -12.76
C ALA A 14 -9.98 10.11 -13.96
N LEU A 15 -10.66 8.98 -13.72
CA LEU A 15 -11.08 8.04 -14.78
C LEU A 15 -12.06 8.67 -15.77
N ALA A 16 -12.93 9.58 -15.31
CA ALA A 16 -13.83 10.35 -16.15
C ALA A 16 -13.13 11.47 -16.95
N GLY A 17 -11.81 11.61 -16.85
CA GLY A 17 -11.03 12.65 -17.54
C GLY A 17 -11.26 14.06 -16.99
N LYS A 18 -11.78 14.17 -15.76
CA LYS A 18 -12.11 15.46 -15.11
C LYS A 18 -11.10 15.88 -14.05
N GLY A 19 -10.09 15.05 -13.77
CA GLY A 19 -9.00 15.36 -12.85
C GLY A 19 -7.64 15.05 -13.49
N GLY A 20 -6.65 15.90 -13.24
CA GLY A 20 -5.26 15.73 -13.73
C GLY A 20 -4.27 15.24 -12.67
N VAL A 21 -4.70 15.18 -11.40
CA VAL A 21 -3.91 14.71 -10.26
C VAL A 21 -4.82 13.90 -9.36
N VAL A 22 -4.33 12.76 -8.87
CA VAL A 22 -5.03 11.91 -7.91
C VAL A 22 -4.06 11.43 -6.84
N PHE A 23 -4.46 11.55 -5.57
CA PHE A 23 -3.75 10.94 -4.45
C PHE A 23 -4.43 9.61 -4.14
N GLY A 24 -3.67 8.53 -4.02
CA GLY A 24 -4.24 7.21 -3.84
C GLY A 24 -3.22 6.11 -3.61
N SER A 25 -3.72 4.90 -3.43
CA SER A 25 -2.88 3.73 -3.27
C SER A 25 -2.39 3.21 -4.62
N VAL A 26 -1.40 2.31 -4.58
CA VAL A 26 -0.89 1.58 -5.76
C VAL A 26 -2.00 0.84 -6.53
N SER A 27 -3.12 0.51 -5.88
CA SER A 27 -4.21 -0.23 -6.55
C SER A 27 -4.87 0.55 -7.69
N TYR A 28 -4.72 1.88 -7.74
CA TYR A 28 -5.23 2.69 -8.86
C TYR A 28 -4.47 2.39 -10.14
N VAL A 29 -3.15 2.19 -10.02
CA VAL A 29 -2.26 1.84 -11.14
C VAL A 29 -2.55 0.43 -11.63
N THR A 30 -2.81 -0.51 -10.72
CA THR A 30 -3.03 -1.92 -11.06
C THR A 30 -4.48 -2.26 -11.46
N GLY A 31 -5.36 -1.27 -11.53
CA GLY A 31 -6.79 -1.44 -11.81
C GLY A 31 -7.25 -0.64 -13.03
N ALA A 32 -8.31 0.15 -12.84
CA ALA A 32 -9.04 0.84 -13.91
C ALA A 32 -8.20 1.81 -14.77
N PHE A 33 -7.06 2.29 -14.30
CA PHE A 33 -6.19 3.19 -15.08
C PHE A 33 -5.53 2.47 -16.26
N GLN A 34 -5.22 1.17 -16.14
CA GLN A 34 -4.76 0.35 -17.27
C GLN A 34 -5.78 0.41 -18.41
N GLN A 35 -7.03 0.09 -18.09
CA GLN A 35 -8.12 0.07 -19.06
C GLN A 35 -8.30 1.46 -19.70
N GLN A 36 -8.25 2.53 -18.91
CA GLN A 36 -8.37 3.89 -19.42
C GLN A 36 -7.28 4.22 -20.46
N VAL A 37 -6.03 3.81 -20.22
CA VAL A 37 -4.92 4.04 -21.13
C VAL A 37 -5.00 3.15 -22.38
N GLU A 38 -5.48 1.92 -22.25
CA GLU A 38 -5.75 1.05 -23.41
C GLU A 38 -6.83 1.63 -24.32
N GLU A 39 -7.92 2.16 -23.73
CA GLU A 39 -9.02 2.80 -24.47
C GLU A 39 -8.61 4.16 -25.06
N ASN A 40 -7.70 4.87 -24.40
CA ASN A 40 -7.17 6.15 -24.86
C ASN A 40 -5.65 6.27 -24.63
N PRO A 41 -4.82 5.78 -25.58
CA PRO A 41 -3.36 5.79 -25.46
C PRO A 41 -2.70 7.19 -25.42
N SER A 42 -3.46 8.27 -25.60
CA SER A 42 -2.94 9.63 -25.43
C SER A 42 -2.79 10.05 -23.96
N ILE A 43 -3.36 9.27 -23.03
CA ILE A 43 -3.27 9.51 -21.59
C ILE A 43 -1.93 8.98 -21.06
N ASP A 44 -1.14 9.84 -20.41
CA ASP A 44 0.12 9.48 -19.73
C ASP A 44 0.05 9.88 -18.25
N TRP A 45 -0.42 8.97 -17.39
CA TRP A 45 -0.28 9.18 -15.95
C TRP A 45 1.15 8.95 -15.50
N ARG A 46 1.60 9.79 -14.57
CA ARG A 46 2.93 9.70 -13.96
C ARG A 46 2.80 9.69 -12.45
N ILE A 47 3.61 8.87 -11.81
CA ILE A 47 3.63 8.74 -10.36
C ILE A 47 4.77 9.60 -9.82
N TYR A 48 4.47 10.42 -8.83
CA TYR A 48 5.40 11.36 -8.23
C TYR A 48 5.48 11.16 -6.72
N PRO A 49 6.63 11.49 -6.10
CA PRO A 49 6.69 11.71 -4.66
C PRO A 49 5.66 12.76 -4.21
N VAL A 50 5.19 12.63 -2.97
CA VAL A 50 4.38 13.64 -2.30
C VAL A 50 5.18 14.95 -2.22
N VAL A 51 4.52 16.06 -2.56
CA VAL A 51 5.10 17.40 -2.53
C VAL A 51 5.02 18.00 -1.13
N SER A 52 5.99 18.86 -0.78
CA SER A 52 5.92 19.68 0.42
C SER A 52 5.32 21.06 0.11
N VAL A 53 4.87 21.73 1.16
CA VAL A 53 4.44 23.14 1.12
C VAL A 53 5.64 24.11 1.08
N ASP A 54 6.84 23.61 1.34
CA ASP A 54 8.10 24.35 1.36
C ASP A 54 9.18 23.69 0.49
N ASP A 55 10.39 24.25 0.49
CA ASP A 55 11.52 23.75 -0.29
C ASP A 55 12.15 22.47 0.30
N LYS A 56 11.56 21.87 1.34
CA LYS A 56 12.05 20.62 1.92
C LYS A 56 11.32 19.42 1.33
N PRO A 57 11.96 18.25 1.25
CA PRO A 57 11.25 17.02 0.90
C PRO A 57 10.10 16.73 1.87
N ALA A 58 8.95 16.34 1.34
CA ALA A 58 7.87 15.83 2.19
C ALA A 58 8.35 14.58 2.95
N ILE A 59 7.93 14.46 4.21
CA ILE A 59 8.23 13.29 5.04
C ILE A 59 6.93 12.47 5.15
N PRO A 60 6.73 11.47 4.28
CA PRO A 60 5.51 10.68 4.34
C PRO A 60 5.48 9.85 5.63
N GLN A 61 4.32 9.83 6.28
CA GLN A 61 4.06 8.88 7.35
C GLN A 61 3.88 7.50 6.74
N VAL A 62 4.58 6.52 7.29
CA VAL A 62 4.41 5.11 6.93
C VAL A 62 3.86 4.38 8.14
N GLY A 63 2.89 3.51 7.90
CA GLY A 63 2.27 2.70 8.96
C GLY A 63 3.30 1.84 9.69
N THR A 64 2.89 1.32 10.85
CA THR A 64 3.72 0.37 11.59
C THR A 64 4.09 -0.83 10.70
N GLN A 65 5.26 -1.43 10.91
CA GLN A 65 5.67 -2.63 10.16
C GLN A 65 4.86 -3.89 10.56
N VAL A 66 3.84 -3.76 11.40
CA VAL A 66 2.92 -4.85 11.71
C VAL A 66 1.87 -4.91 10.62
N TYR A 67 1.98 -5.94 9.78
CA TYR A 67 1.07 -6.18 8.68
C TYR A 67 -0.28 -6.68 9.21
N GLU A 68 -1.28 -5.79 9.31
CA GLU A 68 -2.74 -6.00 9.49
C GLU A 68 -3.26 -6.88 10.66
N PHE A 69 -2.48 -7.83 11.16
CA PHE A 69 -2.84 -8.81 12.17
C PHE A 69 -1.61 -9.27 12.98
N TYR A 70 -1.87 -9.79 14.18
CA TYR A 70 -0.87 -10.47 15.00
C TYR A 70 -1.16 -11.96 15.02
N HIS A 71 -0.11 -12.75 14.82
CA HIS A 71 -0.11 -14.18 15.07
C HIS A 71 0.15 -14.44 16.56
N CYS A 72 -0.90 -14.79 17.31
CA CYS A 72 -0.85 -14.95 18.76
C CYS A 72 -0.96 -16.41 19.20
N ILE A 73 -0.19 -16.81 20.21
CA ILE A 73 -0.31 -18.13 20.87
C ILE A 73 -0.76 -17.94 22.31
N ARG A 74 -1.73 -18.76 22.75
CA ARG A 74 -2.16 -18.79 24.16
C ARG A 74 -0.98 -19.15 25.07
N LYS A 75 -0.78 -18.38 26.14
CA LYS A 75 0.20 -18.71 27.19
C LYS A 75 -0.04 -20.11 27.74
N GLY A 76 1.00 -20.94 27.79
CA GLY A 76 0.91 -22.34 28.24
C GLY A 76 0.19 -23.26 27.25
N TYR A 77 0.21 -22.94 25.95
CA TYR A 77 -0.16 -23.90 24.92
C TYR A 77 0.90 -25.00 24.82
N GLU A 78 0.47 -26.25 24.61
CA GLU A 78 1.37 -27.42 24.63
C GLU A 78 2.35 -27.43 23.44
N HIS A 79 1.99 -26.78 22.33
CA HIS A 79 2.76 -26.76 21.08
C HIS A 79 2.98 -25.34 20.53
N PRO A 80 3.71 -24.46 21.24
CA PRO A 80 3.94 -23.09 20.78
C PRO A 80 4.75 -23.02 19.48
N GLU A 81 5.49 -24.06 19.12
CA GLU A 81 6.24 -24.12 17.87
C GLU A 81 5.36 -24.31 16.62
N ALA A 82 4.09 -24.68 16.79
CA ALA A 82 3.18 -24.94 15.67
C ALA A 82 3.05 -23.73 14.73
N ILE A 83 3.04 -22.51 15.28
CA ILE A 83 2.93 -21.30 14.46
C ILE A 83 4.16 -21.07 13.58
N ILE A 84 5.35 -21.40 14.08
CA ILE A 84 6.61 -21.29 13.33
C ILE A 84 6.67 -22.37 12.26
N LYS A 85 6.21 -23.59 12.57
CA LYS A 85 6.10 -24.66 11.57
C LYS A 85 5.11 -24.29 10.46
N LEU A 86 3.97 -23.68 10.80
CA LEU A 86 3.01 -23.18 9.80
C LEU A 86 3.58 -22.01 8.98
N ALA A 87 4.33 -21.10 9.60
CA ALA A 87 5.03 -20.03 8.90
C ALA A 87 6.06 -20.58 7.90
N ASN A 88 6.89 -21.54 8.31
CA ASN A 88 7.86 -22.20 7.42
C ASN A 88 7.14 -22.93 6.30
N PHE A 89 6.08 -23.69 6.61
CA PHE A 89 5.27 -24.38 5.60
C PHE A 89 4.69 -23.39 4.58
N TYR A 90 4.17 -22.25 5.04
CA TYR A 90 3.68 -21.19 4.18
C TYR A 90 4.78 -20.65 3.27
N VAL A 91 5.95 -20.27 3.82
CA VAL A 91 7.06 -19.76 3.01
C VAL A 91 7.51 -20.80 1.99
N GLU A 92 7.69 -22.06 2.38
CA GLU A 92 8.19 -23.13 1.50
C GLU A 92 7.17 -23.56 0.44
N ASN A 93 5.87 -23.55 0.75
CA ASN A 93 4.86 -24.24 -0.06
C ASN A 93 3.72 -23.35 -0.57
N ILE A 94 3.59 -22.11 -0.09
CA ILE A 94 2.44 -21.22 -0.38
C ILE A 94 2.88 -19.80 -0.79
N HIS A 95 4.04 -19.33 -0.33
CA HIS A 95 4.47 -17.97 -0.64
C HIS A 95 4.79 -17.82 -2.15
N PRO A 96 4.27 -16.76 -2.82
CA PRO A 96 4.38 -16.61 -4.29
C PRO A 96 5.81 -16.69 -4.84
N SER A 97 6.82 -16.27 -4.06
CA SER A 97 8.23 -16.33 -4.48
C SER A 97 8.78 -17.75 -4.67
N ASN A 98 8.22 -18.74 -3.97
CA ASN A 98 8.70 -20.13 -3.97
C ASN A 98 7.79 -21.06 -4.79
N LEU A 99 6.68 -20.53 -5.30
CA LEU A 99 5.64 -21.28 -6.00
C LEU A 99 5.81 -21.36 -7.51
N LYS A 100 6.99 -21.05 -8.05
CA LYS A 100 7.26 -20.87 -9.48
C LYS A 100 6.60 -21.92 -10.40
N ASP A 101 6.55 -23.19 -9.98
CA ASP A 101 6.00 -24.29 -10.78
C ASP A 101 4.56 -24.72 -10.39
N ARG A 102 3.98 -24.13 -9.34
CA ARG A 102 2.68 -24.53 -8.75
C ARG A 102 1.68 -23.38 -8.65
N VAL A 103 1.97 -22.20 -9.21
CA VAL A 103 1.01 -21.07 -9.26
C VAL A 103 -0.34 -21.49 -9.89
N GLN A 104 -0.29 -22.32 -10.94
CA GLN A 104 -1.49 -22.87 -11.57
C GLN A 104 -2.27 -23.84 -10.65
N GLU A 105 -1.61 -24.42 -9.64
CA GLU A 105 -2.24 -25.27 -8.62
C GLU A 105 -3.01 -24.45 -7.58
N MET A 106 -2.62 -23.19 -7.34
CA MET A 106 -3.28 -22.31 -6.37
C MET A 106 -4.72 -21.94 -6.71
N TYR A 107 -5.10 -22.03 -7.99
CA TYR A 107 -6.43 -21.70 -8.50
C TYR A 107 -7.18 -22.94 -9.02
N GLN A 108 -6.67 -24.16 -8.77
CA GLN A 108 -7.35 -25.42 -9.14
C GLN A 108 -8.58 -25.66 -8.30
N VAL A 109 -8.57 -25.20 -7.05
CA VAL A 109 -9.71 -25.33 -6.16
C VAL A 109 -10.77 -24.36 -6.62
N LYS A 110 -11.86 -24.90 -7.14
CA LYS A 110 -12.98 -24.13 -7.66
C LYS A 110 -14.18 -24.30 -6.75
N GLN A 111 -14.85 -23.20 -6.44
CA GLN A 111 -16.14 -23.21 -5.77
C GLN A 111 -17.23 -22.74 -6.72
N ILE A 112 -18.47 -23.12 -6.43
CA ILE A 112 -19.63 -22.54 -7.10
C ILE A 112 -20.24 -21.51 -6.18
N VAL A 113 -20.18 -20.24 -6.59
CA VAL A 113 -20.85 -19.11 -5.94
C VAL A 113 -21.89 -18.58 -6.92
N ASP A 114 -23.15 -18.55 -6.51
CA ASP A 114 -24.29 -18.09 -7.35
C ASP A 114 -24.36 -18.75 -8.74
N GLY A 115 -24.01 -20.05 -8.81
CA GLY A 115 -24.04 -20.82 -10.06
C GLY A 115 -22.86 -20.55 -11.01
N LYS A 116 -21.87 -19.76 -10.59
CA LYS A 116 -20.62 -19.52 -11.34
C LYS A 116 -19.45 -20.20 -10.66
N GLU A 117 -18.56 -20.74 -11.49
CA GLU A 117 -17.32 -21.35 -11.05
C GLU A 117 -16.30 -20.25 -10.77
N GLU A 118 -15.86 -20.14 -9.52
CA GLU A 118 -14.86 -19.18 -9.07
C GLU A 118 -13.63 -19.93 -8.54
N ALA A 119 -12.44 -19.49 -8.93
CA ALA A 119 -11.20 -20.03 -8.39
C ALA A 119 -10.99 -19.53 -6.96
N ILE A 120 -10.74 -20.45 -6.03
CA ILE A 120 -10.35 -20.17 -4.66
C ILE A 120 -8.85 -19.96 -4.65
N SER A 121 -8.41 -18.80 -4.17
CA SER A 121 -7.00 -18.52 -3.90
C SER A 121 -6.54 -19.31 -2.67
N VAL A 122 -5.76 -20.38 -2.88
CA VAL A 122 -5.16 -21.16 -1.77
C VAL A 122 -4.22 -20.30 -0.92
N TYR A 123 -3.61 -19.27 -1.53
CA TYR A 123 -2.82 -18.25 -0.84
C TYR A 123 -3.66 -17.56 0.26
N ASP A 124 -4.88 -17.14 -0.07
CA ASP A 124 -5.77 -16.43 0.86
C ASP A 124 -6.34 -17.33 1.98
N GLN A 125 -6.08 -18.65 1.93
CA GLN A 125 -6.57 -19.63 2.91
C GLN A 125 -5.51 -20.05 3.93
N ALA A 126 -4.26 -19.60 3.79
CA ALA A 126 -3.23 -19.98 4.74
C ALA A 126 -3.50 -19.37 6.13
N PRO A 127 -3.41 -20.15 7.23
CA PRO A 127 -3.70 -19.64 8.58
C PRO A 127 -2.59 -18.73 9.13
N VAL A 128 -1.39 -18.81 8.56
CA VAL A 128 -0.23 -17.99 8.90
C VAL A 128 0.38 -17.46 7.63
N TRP A 129 0.37 -16.12 7.47
CA TRP A 129 1.02 -15.44 6.36
C TRP A 129 2.29 -14.75 6.83
N ILE A 130 3.32 -14.78 5.98
CA ILE A 130 4.59 -14.09 6.15
C ILE A 130 4.95 -13.41 4.84
N ASN A 131 4.98 -12.08 4.81
CA ASN A 131 5.37 -11.32 3.63
C ASN A 131 6.87 -10.96 3.68
N ASN A 132 7.57 -11.11 2.55
CA ASN A 132 8.93 -10.59 2.37
C ASN A 132 8.99 -9.58 1.23
N THR A 133 8.95 -8.29 1.54
CA THR A 133 8.99 -7.20 0.56
C THR A 133 10.40 -6.84 0.07
N LYS A 134 11.45 -7.43 0.65
CA LYS A 134 12.85 -7.13 0.27
C LYS A 134 13.28 -7.80 -1.02
N SER A 135 12.74 -8.98 -1.33
CA SER A 135 13.02 -9.67 -2.59
C SER A 135 12.59 -8.84 -3.80
N ASP A 136 11.45 -8.17 -3.70
CA ASP A 136 10.86 -7.43 -4.82
C ASP A 136 11.66 -6.18 -5.16
N PHE A 137 12.15 -5.47 -4.13
CA PHE A 137 13.02 -4.30 -4.34
C PHE A 137 14.38 -4.67 -4.94
N SER A 138 14.98 -5.79 -4.49
CA SER A 138 16.22 -6.29 -5.08
C SER A 138 16.03 -6.69 -6.54
N ASN A 139 14.95 -7.42 -6.86
CA ASN A 139 14.62 -7.80 -8.24
C ASN A 139 14.39 -6.57 -9.13
N TRP A 140 13.73 -5.54 -8.60
CA TRP A 140 13.55 -4.27 -9.30
C TRP A 140 14.89 -3.58 -9.60
N LEU A 141 15.76 -3.41 -8.59
CA LEU A 141 17.08 -2.81 -8.79
C LEU A 141 17.92 -3.56 -9.84
N LYS A 142 17.82 -4.89 -9.89
CA LYS A 142 18.46 -5.72 -10.93
C LYS A 142 17.84 -5.46 -12.31
N ALA A 143 16.51 -5.46 -12.41
CA ALA A 143 15.79 -5.27 -13.67
C ALA A 143 16.10 -3.91 -14.32
N ILE A 144 16.23 -2.84 -13.51
CA ILE A 144 16.58 -1.50 -14.00
C ILE A 144 18.10 -1.26 -14.10
N GLY A 145 18.93 -2.29 -13.93
CA GLY A 145 20.38 -2.22 -14.11
C GLY A 145 21.17 -1.53 -12.98
N LYS A 146 20.57 -1.29 -11.81
CA LYS A 146 21.28 -0.78 -10.62
C LYS A 146 22.03 -1.87 -9.85
N LEU A 147 21.65 -3.14 -10.02
CA LEU A 147 22.35 -4.31 -9.47
C LEU A 147 22.66 -5.32 -10.57
N ALA A 148 23.66 -6.17 -10.34
CA ALA A 148 23.99 -7.27 -11.24
C ALA A 148 22.84 -8.29 -11.30
N ILE A 149 22.52 -8.72 -12.51
CA ILE A 149 21.50 -9.73 -12.81
C ILE A 149 22.19 -10.98 -13.37
N THR A 150 21.80 -12.16 -12.89
CA THR A 150 22.25 -13.45 -13.43
C THR A 150 21.09 -14.21 -14.04
N ASP A 151 21.38 -15.31 -14.75
CA ASP A 151 20.35 -16.18 -15.32
C ASP A 151 19.47 -16.85 -14.24
N GLU A 152 19.91 -16.88 -12.98
CA GLU A 152 19.16 -17.40 -11.84
C GLU A 152 18.10 -16.39 -11.33
N ASP A 153 18.19 -15.12 -11.73
CA ASP A 153 17.31 -14.03 -11.29
C ASP A 153 16.02 -13.93 -12.14
N GLU A 154 15.32 -15.05 -12.30
CA GLU A 154 14.14 -15.15 -13.19
C GLU A 154 13.10 -14.05 -13.00
N ASN A 155 12.83 -13.63 -11.75
CA ASN A 155 11.87 -12.56 -11.46
C ASN A 155 12.36 -11.19 -11.96
N ALA A 156 13.66 -10.90 -11.81
CA ALA A 156 14.26 -9.68 -12.33
C ALA A 156 14.32 -9.70 -13.87
N LEU A 157 14.61 -10.87 -14.46
CA LEU A 157 14.63 -11.06 -15.92
C LEU A 157 13.24 -10.88 -16.53
N LYS A 158 12.21 -11.49 -15.93
CA LYS A 158 10.81 -11.32 -16.35
C LYS A 158 10.35 -9.88 -16.21
N LEU A 159 10.72 -9.21 -15.11
CA LEU A 159 10.40 -7.81 -14.93
C LEU A 159 11.10 -6.96 -16.01
N LYS A 160 12.39 -7.18 -16.25
CA LYS A 160 13.14 -6.48 -17.30
C LYS A 160 12.49 -6.66 -18.68
N ASP A 161 12.14 -7.89 -19.06
CA ASP A 161 11.45 -8.19 -20.33
C ASP A 161 10.11 -7.44 -20.45
N ASN A 162 9.31 -7.38 -19.37
CA ASN A 162 8.06 -6.61 -19.38
C ASN A 162 8.30 -5.10 -19.54
N LEU A 163 9.33 -4.54 -18.89
CA LEU A 163 9.68 -3.13 -19.04
C LEU A 163 10.09 -2.83 -20.49
N GLU A 164 10.95 -3.66 -21.08
CA GLU A 164 11.40 -3.53 -22.48
C GLU A 164 10.23 -3.66 -23.47
N LYS A 165 9.28 -4.57 -23.24
CA LYS A 165 8.08 -4.71 -24.08
C LYS A 165 7.20 -3.47 -24.03
N PHE A 166 6.99 -2.90 -22.85
CA PHE A 166 6.24 -1.65 -22.71
C PHE A 166 6.93 -0.49 -23.43
N GLU A 167 8.24 -0.34 -23.26
CA GLU A 167 9.05 0.68 -23.95
C GLU A 167 9.00 0.52 -25.48
N ASN A 168 8.83 -0.71 -25.97
CA ASN A 168 8.63 -1.03 -27.38
C ASN A 168 7.16 -0.93 -27.84
N GLY A 169 6.25 -0.41 -27.00
CA GLY A 169 4.88 -0.06 -27.37
C GLY A 169 3.80 -1.06 -26.94
N ASP A 170 4.12 -2.09 -26.16
CA ASP A 170 3.11 -2.99 -25.59
C ASP A 170 2.36 -2.31 -24.43
N ILE A 171 1.30 -1.56 -24.79
CA ILE A 171 0.48 -0.78 -23.84
C ILE A 171 -0.24 -1.67 -22.82
N SER A 172 -0.42 -2.97 -23.09
CA SER A 172 -1.03 -3.91 -22.14
C SER A 172 -0.21 -4.08 -20.85
N LEU A 173 1.06 -3.66 -20.89
CA LEU A 173 1.98 -3.67 -19.76
C LEU A 173 2.09 -2.32 -19.04
N TRP A 174 1.22 -1.35 -19.34
CA TRP A 174 1.26 -0.01 -18.74
C TRP A 174 1.27 -0.04 -17.21
N SER A 175 0.40 -0.82 -16.58
CA SER A 175 0.31 -1.00 -15.13
C SER A 175 1.58 -1.63 -14.57
N ASN A 176 2.16 -2.60 -15.28
CA ASN A 176 3.44 -3.20 -14.90
C ASN A 176 4.56 -2.15 -14.92
N TYR A 177 4.61 -1.32 -15.96
CA TYR A 177 5.60 -0.26 -16.09
C TYR A 177 5.38 0.88 -15.08
N LYS A 178 4.15 1.34 -14.84
CA LYS A 178 3.91 2.37 -13.82
C LYS A 178 4.08 1.85 -12.39
N SER A 179 3.99 0.53 -12.18
CA SER A 179 4.38 -0.06 -10.91
C SER A 179 5.92 -0.13 -10.78
N ASN A 180 6.63 -0.56 -11.82
CA ASN A 180 8.01 -1.03 -11.72
C ASN A 180 9.04 -0.33 -12.62
N GLY A 181 8.66 0.71 -13.34
CA GLY A 181 9.55 1.43 -14.25
C GLY A 181 10.68 2.14 -13.50
N PRO A 182 11.76 2.53 -14.18
CA PRO A 182 12.87 3.25 -13.56
C PRO A 182 12.49 4.69 -13.16
N GLU A 183 11.46 5.27 -13.80
CA GLU A 183 10.99 6.64 -13.57
C GLU A 183 9.46 6.70 -13.54
N TYR A 184 8.92 7.72 -12.88
CA TYR A 184 7.48 8.01 -12.76
C TYR A 184 6.64 6.79 -12.37
N SER A 185 7.20 5.95 -11.52
CA SER A 185 6.65 4.67 -11.09
C SER A 185 6.54 4.57 -9.57
N VAL A 186 5.77 3.60 -9.09
CA VAL A 186 5.68 3.29 -7.65
C VAL A 186 7.07 2.93 -7.09
N MET A 187 7.82 2.06 -7.76
CA MET A 187 9.13 1.62 -7.29
C MET A 187 10.20 2.71 -7.36
N SER A 188 10.17 3.60 -8.37
CA SER A 188 11.07 4.76 -8.43
C SER A 188 10.79 5.77 -7.30
N THR A 189 9.51 5.96 -6.96
CA THR A 189 9.10 6.80 -5.81
C THR A 189 9.52 6.17 -4.49
N ARG A 190 9.37 4.85 -4.35
CA ARG A 190 9.90 4.08 -3.20
C ARG A 190 11.41 4.26 -3.08
N TYR A 191 12.16 4.09 -4.16
CA TYR A 191 13.61 4.30 -4.20
C TYR A 191 14.01 5.72 -3.80
N PHE A 192 13.28 6.73 -4.27
CA PHE A 192 13.49 8.13 -3.86
C PHE A 192 13.40 8.28 -2.34
N TYR A 193 12.38 7.72 -1.69
CA TYR A 193 12.25 7.85 -0.24
C TYR A 193 13.20 6.94 0.56
N GLU A 194 13.41 5.69 0.13
CA GLU A 194 14.25 4.69 0.84
C GLU A 194 15.75 4.92 0.67
N GLU A 195 16.21 5.25 -0.53
CA GLU A 195 17.64 5.26 -0.85
C GLU A 195 18.20 6.67 -1.03
N VAL A 196 17.41 7.60 -1.58
CA VAL A 196 17.86 8.98 -1.86
C VAL A 196 17.62 9.89 -0.65
N GLN A 197 16.37 10.04 -0.24
CA GLN A 197 16.00 10.92 0.87
C GLN A 197 16.29 10.29 2.23
N LYS A 198 16.03 8.99 2.39
CA LYS A 198 16.05 8.29 3.68
C LYS A 198 15.14 8.97 4.70
N LEU A 199 13.98 9.42 4.23
CA LEU A 199 13.01 10.21 5.00
C LEU A 199 11.66 9.51 4.99
N PHE A 200 11.33 8.93 6.13
CA PHE A 200 9.99 8.47 6.47
C PHE A 200 9.71 8.84 7.91
N MET A 201 8.45 9.08 8.22
CA MET A 201 7.97 9.12 9.60
C MET A 201 7.31 7.77 9.91
N PRO A 202 8.04 6.79 10.46
CA PRO A 202 7.40 5.56 10.90
C PRO A 202 6.42 5.88 12.01
N ASP A 203 5.22 5.32 11.92
CA ASP A 203 4.31 5.32 13.05
C ASP A 203 4.91 4.46 14.17
N PHE A 204 5.12 5.07 15.33
CA PHE A 204 5.66 4.40 16.50
C PHE A 204 4.57 3.93 17.47
N PHE A 205 3.30 4.28 17.22
CA PHE A 205 2.19 3.82 18.05
C PHE A 205 1.81 2.38 17.70
N ALA A 206 2.29 1.44 18.51
CA ALA A 206 2.00 0.01 18.40
C ALA A 206 1.12 -0.52 19.56
N GLY A 207 0.53 0.39 20.33
CA GLY A 207 -0.39 0.06 21.43
C GLY A 207 -1.78 -0.31 20.92
N GLY A 208 -2.62 -0.84 21.81
CA GLY A 208 -4.07 -0.89 21.56
C GLY A 208 -4.66 0.52 21.52
N ALA A 209 -5.86 0.66 20.96
CA ALA A 209 -6.58 1.94 20.93
C ALA A 209 -6.63 2.58 22.33
N THR A 210 -6.37 3.89 22.40
CA THR A 210 -6.41 4.64 23.66
C THR A 210 -7.86 4.81 24.14
N PRO A 211 -8.11 5.17 25.42
CA PRO A 211 -9.46 5.40 25.91
C PRO A 211 -10.25 6.40 25.06
N THR A 212 -9.63 7.52 24.68
CA THR A 212 -10.29 8.53 23.84
C THR A 212 -10.53 8.04 22.43
N MET A 213 -9.61 7.26 21.84
CA MET A 213 -9.84 6.62 20.54
C MET A 213 -11.06 5.67 20.57
N ILE A 214 -11.24 4.92 21.66
CA ILE A 214 -12.38 4.00 21.81
C ILE A 214 -13.69 4.77 21.96
N GLU A 215 -13.69 5.84 22.77
CA GLU A 215 -14.91 6.58 23.09
C GLU A 215 -15.36 7.50 21.95
N GLN A 216 -14.42 8.15 21.26
CA GLN A 216 -14.71 9.27 20.36
C GLN A 216 -14.00 9.18 18.99
N GLY A 217 -13.15 8.16 18.76
CA GLY A 217 -12.28 8.07 17.59
C GLY A 217 -13.00 8.24 16.26
N GLU A 218 -14.11 7.52 16.05
CA GLU A 218 -14.92 7.62 14.83
C GLU A 218 -15.42 9.05 14.58
N THR A 219 -15.93 9.73 15.62
CA THR A 219 -16.45 11.10 15.47
C THR A 219 -15.36 12.14 15.19
N ILE A 220 -14.16 11.93 15.73
CA ILE A 220 -12.99 12.78 15.50
C ILE A 220 -12.48 12.58 14.06
N GLU A 221 -12.42 11.33 13.61
CA GLU A 221 -12.00 10.95 12.26
C GLU A 221 -12.99 11.44 11.20
N ASP A 222 -14.29 11.26 11.42
CA ASP A 222 -15.34 11.74 10.51
C ASP A 222 -15.30 13.27 10.38
N TYR A 223 -15.10 13.99 11.49
CA TYR A 223 -14.97 15.45 11.45
C TYR A 223 -13.78 15.87 10.59
N LEU A 224 -12.60 15.27 10.84
CA LEU A 224 -11.39 15.61 10.10
C LEU A 224 -11.54 15.28 8.61
N THR A 225 -12.01 14.06 8.30
CA THR A 225 -12.18 13.58 6.93
C THR A 225 -13.13 14.48 6.14
N ASN A 226 -14.34 14.73 6.67
CA ASN A 226 -15.32 15.57 5.97
C ASN A 226 -14.81 17.01 5.79
N SER A 227 -14.14 17.57 6.80
CA SER A 227 -13.61 18.95 6.72
C SER A 227 -12.49 19.07 5.67
N MET A 228 -11.61 18.06 5.58
CA MET A 228 -10.57 18.01 4.57
C MET A 228 -11.15 17.81 3.16
N ASP A 229 -12.15 16.92 3.02
CA ASP A 229 -12.85 16.70 1.76
C ASP A 229 -13.51 17.98 1.25
N SER A 230 -14.19 18.75 2.13
CA SER A 230 -14.77 20.06 1.78
C SER A 230 -13.72 21.07 1.27
N ILE A 231 -12.48 21.05 1.79
CA ILE A 231 -11.39 21.86 1.21
C ILE A 231 -11.03 21.34 -0.19
N ILE A 232 -10.85 20.03 -0.33
CA ILE A 232 -10.39 19.40 -1.58
C ILE A 232 -11.37 19.66 -2.73
N ILE A 233 -12.68 19.58 -2.47
CA ILE A 233 -13.72 19.82 -3.47
C ILE A 233 -14.07 21.31 -3.64
N GLY A 234 -13.41 22.20 -2.90
CA GLY A 234 -13.54 23.65 -3.02
C GLY A 234 -14.77 24.25 -2.36
N GLU A 235 -15.45 23.51 -1.48
CA GLU A 235 -16.52 24.06 -0.63
C GLU A 235 -15.94 25.00 0.43
N TYR A 236 -14.76 24.68 0.97
CA TYR A 236 -14.00 25.51 1.90
C TYR A 236 -12.71 26.03 1.27
N PRO A 237 -12.32 27.29 1.52
CA PRO A 237 -11.01 27.77 1.10
C PRO A 237 -9.90 27.11 1.94
N ILE A 238 -8.69 27.00 1.37
CA ILE A 238 -7.53 26.41 2.05
C ILE A 238 -7.20 27.11 3.38
N ASP A 239 -7.52 28.39 3.51
CA ASP A 239 -7.33 29.19 4.73
C ASP A 239 -8.16 28.69 5.93
N GLU A 240 -9.14 27.81 5.73
CA GLU A 240 -9.88 27.16 6.84
C GLU A 240 -9.09 26.02 7.50
N PHE A 241 -7.98 25.55 6.91
CA PHE A 241 -7.20 24.42 7.42
C PHE A 241 -6.80 24.58 8.89
N ASP A 242 -6.27 25.75 9.26
CA ASP A 242 -5.81 26.01 10.64
C ASP A 242 -6.96 25.93 11.66
N LYS A 243 -8.17 26.38 11.27
CA LYS A 243 -9.36 26.29 12.13
C LYS A 243 -9.84 24.85 12.26
N ILE A 244 -9.79 24.07 11.19
CA ILE A 244 -10.15 22.65 11.21
C ILE A 244 -9.20 21.89 12.14
N VAL A 245 -7.90 22.18 12.10
CA VAL A 245 -6.93 21.62 13.03
C VAL A 245 -7.24 22.02 14.47
N GLU A 246 -7.56 23.29 14.73
CA GLU A 246 -7.93 23.76 16.08
C GLU A 246 -9.16 23.02 16.62
N GLU A 247 -10.19 22.83 15.81
CA GLU A 247 -11.40 22.11 16.18
C GLU A 247 -11.16 20.60 16.36
N TRP A 248 -10.34 19.97 15.50
CA TRP A 248 -9.92 18.58 15.69
C TRP A 248 -9.21 18.38 17.03
N ARG A 249 -8.32 19.30 17.41
CA ARG A 249 -7.64 19.27 18.71
C ARG A 249 -8.62 19.31 19.87
N LYS A 250 -9.60 20.23 19.82
CA LYS A 250 -10.66 20.39 20.85
C LYS A 250 -11.57 19.16 20.97
N ARG A 251 -11.84 18.48 19.86
CA ARG A 251 -12.72 17.29 19.81
C ARG A 251 -12.10 16.03 20.43
N GLY A 252 -10.83 16.08 20.81
CA GLY A 252 -10.13 14.95 21.44
C GLY A 252 -8.77 14.63 20.82
N GLY A 253 -8.40 15.29 19.72
CA GLY A 253 -7.08 15.13 19.10
C GLY A 253 -5.91 15.39 20.06
N ASP A 254 -6.04 16.41 20.93
CA ASP A 254 -5.03 16.71 21.95
C ASP A 254 -4.94 15.63 23.03
N GLN A 255 -6.08 15.09 23.43
CA GLN A 255 -6.14 14.04 24.44
C GLN A 255 -5.58 12.73 23.89
N ILE A 256 -5.94 12.34 22.65
CA ILE A 256 -5.34 11.19 21.95
C ILE A 256 -3.83 11.37 21.84
N THR A 257 -3.36 12.55 21.43
CA THR A 257 -1.93 12.86 21.32
C THR A 257 -1.23 12.68 22.66
N LYS A 258 -1.84 13.12 23.75
CA LYS A 258 -1.29 12.94 25.11
C LYS A 258 -1.22 11.46 25.49
N GLU A 259 -2.30 10.71 25.30
CA GLU A 259 -2.38 9.28 25.62
C GLU A 259 -1.33 8.45 24.85
N VAL A 260 -1.18 8.71 23.56
CA VAL A 260 -0.16 8.07 22.71
C VAL A 260 1.26 8.38 23.22
N ASN A 261 1.53 9.64 23.58
CA ASN A 261 2.83 10.04 24.12
C ASN A 261 3.12 9.44 25.51
N GLU A 262 2.11 9.30 26.35
CA GLU A 262 2.22 8.64 27.65
C GLU A 262 2.49 7.14 27.49
N TRP A 263 1.76 6.47 26.58
CA TRP A 263 2.03 5.09 26.21
C TRP A 263 3.47 4.93 25.72
N TYR A 264 3.92 5.78 24.80
CA TYR A 264 5.27 5.70 24.21
C TYR A 264 6.37 5.83 25.26
N LYS A 265 6.19 6.71 26.26
CA LYS A 265 7.10 6.85 27.40
C LYS A 265 7.13 5.63 28.31
N SER A 266 6.07 4.82 28.34
CA SER A 266 6.00 3.64 29.22
C SER A 266 6.65 2.40 28.62
N VAL A 267 6.86 2.37 27.30
CA VAL A 267 7.45 1.24 26.56
C VAL A 267 8.90 1.50 26.11
N LYS A 268 9.43 2.70 26.36
CA LYS A 268 10.81 3.10 26.08
C LYS A 268 11.71 2.88 27.28
#